data_AF-A0A517RLH5-F1
#
_entry.id   AF-A0A517RLH5-F1
#
_cell.length_a   1.000
_cell.length_b   1.000
_cell.length_c   1.000
_cell.angle_alpha   90.00
_cell.angle_beta   90.00
_cell.angle_gamma   90.00
#
_symmetry.space_group_name_H-M   'P 1'
#
loop_
_entity.id
_entity.type
_entity.pdbx_description
1 polymer ?
#
loop_
_entity_poly.entity_id
_entity_poly.type
_entity_poly.pdbx_seq_one_letter_code
_entity_poly.pdbx_strand_id
1 'polypeptide(L)'
;MGTRINVLFPHQLADWSNREMIMDLLNDTLPSVLNVEAYWPEKETAKTIESKTWVARPPHPYPFTRDFDRYSGPGPLFVSVNPSVAHLRTGGRWRGFLSIQQLRSVHISAFLSIANAFAAPTMRLYPDNDLIFDKFAEGGDFDACSSILDQIYDTPIPLEENIDPVLAVETDTGCPTLQYIYTL
;
A
#
# COMPACT_ATOMS: atom_id res chain seq x y z
N MET A 1 10.89 -14.67 0.29
CA MET A 1 10.62 -13.26 0.65
C MET A 1 9.31 -13.24 1.43
N GLY A 2 9.17 -12.40 2.45
CA GLY A 2 7.93 -12.35 3.23
C GLY A 2 6.80 -11.67 2.44
N THR A 3 5.56 -12.09 2.68
CA THR A 3 4.36 -11.45 2.13
C THR A 3 4.30 -9.99 2.58
N ARG A 4 4.41 -9.06 1.63
CA ARG A 4 4.30 -7.60 1.87
C ARG A 4 2.87 -7.20 2.21
N ILE A 5 2.73 -5.96 2.68
CA ILE A 5 1.44 -5.31 2.89
C ILE A 5 1.21 -4.44 1.64
N ASN A 6 0.07 -4.62 1.00
CA ASN A 6 -0.36 -3.82 -0.14
C ASN A 6 -1.65 -3.09 0.18
N VAL A 7 -1.82 -1.94 -0.47
CA VAL A 7 -3.01 -1.11 -0.37
C VAL A 7 -3.44 -0.70 -1.77
N LEU A 8 -4.73 -0.84 -2.06
CA LEU A 8 -5.35 -0.42 -3.30
C LEU A 8 -6.40 0.65 -2.98
N PHE A 9 -6.42 1.76 -3.72
CA PHE A 9 -7.43 2.80 -3.53
C PHE A 9 -7.72 3.55 -4.84
N PRO A 10 -8.99 3.91 -5.13
CA PRO A 10 -9.29 4.82 -6.22
C PRO A 10 -8.81 6.22 -5.86
N HIS A 11 -8.54 7.06 -6.85
CA HIS A 11 -8.12 8.45 -6.63
C HIS A 11 -8.89 9.42 -7.51
N GLN A 12 -8.90 10.70 -7.13
CA GLN A 12 -9.58 11.76 -7.88
C GLN A 12 -8.59 12.78 -8.47
N LEU A 13 -7.36 12.35 -8.75
CA LEU A 13 -6.33 13.18 -9.38
C LEU A 13 -6.82 13.74 -10.72
N ALA A 14 -6.72 15.06 -10.89
CA ALA A 14 -7.11 15.74 -12.12
C ALA A 14 -6.21 15.36 -13.31
N ASP A 15 -4.92 15.18 -13.06
CA ASP A 15 -3.93 14.69 -14.03
C ASP A 15 -2.96 13.71 -13.35
N TRP A 16 -3.26 12.42 -13.46
CA TRP A 16 -2.43 11.35 -12.90
C TRP A 16 -1.04 11.26 -13.55
N SER A 17 -0.83 11.87 -14.72
CA SER A 17 0.46 11.90 -15.43
C SER A 17 1.32 13.09 -15.01
N ASN A 18 0.74 14.06 -14.29
CA ASN A 18 1.48 15.18 -13.73
C ASN A 18 2.27 14.75 -12.50
N ARG A 19 3.52 14.35 -12.76
CA ARG A 19 4.46 13.92 -11.72
C ARG A 19 4.76 14.97 -10.67
N GLU A 20 4.79 16.26 -11.05
CA GLU A 20 5.09 17.34 -10.10
C GLU A 20 3.94 17.48 -9.09
N MET A 21 2.69 17.51 -9.57
CA MET A 21 1.50 17.52 -8.73
C MET A 21 1.46 16.30 -7.78
N ILE A 22 1.74 15.09 -8.29
CA ILE A 22 1.76 13.89 -7.44
C ILE A 22 2.88 13.97 -6.41
N MET A 23 4.06 14.45 -6.79
CA MET A 23 5.17 14.64 -5.86
C MET A 23 4.84 15.63 -4.75
N ASP A 24 4.16 16.73 -5.06
CA ASP A 24 3.70 17.71 -4.07
C ASP A 24 2.71 17.06 -3.08
N LEU A 25 1.70 16.36 -3.59
CA LEU A 25 0.73 15.63 -2.76
C LEU A 25 1.42 14.59 -1.87
N LEU A 26 2.39 13.85 -2.41
CA LEU A 26 3.15 12.87 -1.63
C LEU A 26 4.03 13.55 -0.58
N ASN A 27 4.65 14.69 -0.90
CA ASN A 27 5.48 15.43 0.06
C ASN A 27 4.67 15.92 1.27
N ASP A 28 3.40 16.27 1.10
CA ASP A 28 2.50 16.62 2.22
C ASP A 28 2.26 15.44 3.19
N THR A 29 2.47 14.20 2.74
CA THR A 29 2.35 12.99 3.57
C THR A 29 3.59 12.65 4.37
N LEU A 30 4.72 13.34 4.12
CA LEU A 30 6.02 13.03 4.74
C LEU A 30 5.97 12.91 6.27
N PRO A 31 5.27 13.78 7.03
CA PRO A 31 5.22 13.65 8.49
C PRO A 31 4.68 12.28 8.95
N SER A 32 3.66 11.75 8.28
CA SER A 32 3.08 10.44 8.59
C SER A 32 3.98 9.30 8.13
N VAL A 33 4.58 9.44 6.96
CA VAL A 33 5.43 8.42 6.33
C VAL A 33 6.76 8.24 7.05
N LEU A 34 7.37 9.32 7.56
CA LEU A 34 8.61 9.25 8.34
C LEU A 34 8.44 8.48 9.66
N ASN A 35 7.23 8.39 10.21
CA ASN A 35 6.95 7.54 11.38
C ASN A 35 7.09 6.05 11.06
N VAL A 36 6.82 5.64 9.81
CA VAL A 36 7.08 4.27 9.36
C VAL A 36 8.58 4.04 9.36
N GLU A 37 9.37 4.92 8.73
CA GLU A 37 10.83 4.84 8.70
C GLU A 37 11.43 4.79 10.11
N ALA A 38 10.95 5.63 11.04
CA ALA A 38 11.43 5.69 12.43
C ALA A 38 11.14 4.42 13.25
N TYR A 39 10.15 3.62 12.86
CA TYR A 39 9.83 2.35 13.52
C TYR A 39 10.75 1.20 13.06
N TRP A 40 11.29 1.27 11.84
CA TRP A 40 12.16 0.25 11.25
C TRP A 40 13.61 0.12 11.76
N PRO A 41 14.29 1.12 12.37
CA PRO A 41 15.74 1.04 12.66
C PRO A 41 16.09 0.05 13.78
N GLU A 42 15.11 -0.39 14.57
CA GLU A 42 15.34 -1.36 15.65
C GLU A 42 15.17 -2.82 15.20
N LYS A 43 14.68 -3.10 13.99
CA LYS A 43 14.14 -4.43 13.62
C LYS A 43 14.70 -5.05 12.33
N GLU A 44 15.34 -4.30 11.42
CA GLU A 44 15.93 -4.88 10.19
C GLU A 44 17.40 -4.49 9.99
N THR A 45 18.27 -5.50 9.91
CA THR A 45 19.71 -5.41 9.61
C THR A 45 20.03 -5.28 8.11
N ALA A 46 19.02 -5.09 7.26
CA ALA A 46 19.19 -5.10 5.80
C ALA A 46 19.18 -3.67 5.25
N LYS A 47 20.03 -3.41 4.25
CA LYS A 47 20.14 -2.15 3.49
C LYS A 47 18.83 -1.85 2.74
N THR A 48 17.81 -1.39 3.43
CA THR A 48 16.68 -0.71 2.81
C THR A 48 17.16 0.64 2.30
N ILE A 49 16.67 1.05 1.13
CA ILE A 49 17.03 2.34 0.53
C ILE A 49 16.48 3.43 1.45
N GLU A 50 17.35 4.02 2.27
CA GLU A 50 17.07 5.15 3.15
C GLU A 50 16.79 6.38 2.28
N SER A 51 15.51 6.62 1.98
CA SER A 51 15.08 7.87 1.37
C SER A 51 14.23 8.61 2.39
N LYS A 52 14.69 9.77 2.85
CA LYS A 52 13.92 10.65 3.76
C LYS A 52 12.87 11.49 3.04
N THR A 53 12.82 11.38 1.72
CA THR A 53 11.90 12.12 0.85
C THR A 53 11.26 11.17 -0.15
N TRP A 54 10.17 11.62 -0.77
CA TRP A 54 9.64 10.95 -1.95
C TRP A 54 10.59 11.15 -3.15
N VAL A 55 10.62 10.16 -4.03
CA VAL A 55 11.40 10.17 -5.26
C VAL A 55 10.58 9.52 -6.37
N ALA A 56 10.37 10.25 -7.46
CA ALA A 56 9.83 9.69 -8.69
C ALA A 56 10.83 8.68 -9.28
N ARG A 57 10.36 7.46 -9.56
CA ARG A 57 11.15 6.40 -10.18
C ARG A 57 10.99 6.49 -11.70
N PRO A 58 12.00 6.04 -12.47
CA PRO A 58 11.84 5.90 -13.92
C PRO A 58 10.67 4.96 -14.24
N PRO A 59 10.04 5.09 -15.42
CA PRO A 59 9.03 4.13 -15.89
C PRO A 59 9.54 2.68 -15.77
N HIS A 60 8.67 1.74 -15.40
CA HIS A 60 9.07 0.33 -15.33
C HIS A 60 9.37 -0.18 -16.74
N PRO A 61 10.49 -0.88 -17.00
CA PRO A 61 10.75 -1.49 -18.31
C PRO A 61 9.86 -2.72 -18.60
N TYR A 62 8.65 -2.79 -18.02
CA TYR A 62 7.78 -3.96 -18.20
C TYR A 62 7.35 -4.01 -19.68
N PRO A 63 7.60 -5.11 -20.40
CA PRO A 63 7.57 -5.11 -21.86
C PRO A 63 6.17 -4.97 -22.50
N PHE A 64 5.09 -4.92 -21.70
CA PHE A 64 3.71 -4.98 -22.21
C PHE A 64 2.66 -4.11 -21.50
N THR A 65 3.04 -3.18 -20.62
CA THR A 65 2.02 -2.44 -19.82
C THR A 65 2.02 -0.93 -20.01
N ARG A 66 0.79 -0.41 -19.99
CA ARG A 66 0.37 0.99 -20.09
C ARG A 66 0.94 1.85 -18.95
N ASP A 67 0.84 3.15 -19.17
CA ASP A 67 1.39 4.23 -18.35
C ASP A 67 0.92 4.18 -16.90
N PHE A 68 1.81 3.75 -16.00
CA PHE A 68 1.69 4.06 -14.58
C PHE A 68 3.00 4.66 -14.09
N ASP A 69 2.88 5.66 -13.23
CA ASP A 69 4.00 6.30 -12.59
C ASP A 69 4.32 5.65 -11.24
N ARG A 70 5.59 5.75 -10.85
CA ARG A 70 6.10 5.08 -9.66
C ARG A 70 6.84 6.07 -8.78
N TYR A 71 6.63 5.95 -7.49
CA TYR A 71 7.20 6.81 -6.46
C TYR A 71 7.72 5.92 -5.33
N SER A 72 8.87 6.28 -4.77
CA SER A 72 9.42 5.65 -3.57
C SER A 72 9.57 6.67 -2.47
N GLY A 73 9.10 6.33 -1.28
CA GLY A 73 9.18 7.17 -0.09
C GLY A 73 9.93 6.49 1.05
N PRO A 74 10.02 7.18 2.20
CA PRO A 74 10.55 6.62 3.43
C PRO A 74 9.83 5.35 3.88
N GLY A 75 10.47 4.53 4.71
CA GLY A 75 9.79 3.38 5.34
C GLY A 75 9.41 2.26 4.37
N PRO A 76 10.36 1.81 3.54
CA PRO A 76 10.12 1.14 2.25
C PRO A 76 8.72 1.29 1.61
N LEU A 77 8.19 2.51 1.46
CA LEU A 77 6.93 2.77 0.79
C LEU A 77 7.11 2.97 -0.72
N PHE A 78 6.24 2.34 -1.51
CA PHE A 78 6.25 2.41 -2.97
C PHE A 78 4.84 2.67 -3.48
N VAL A 79 4.59 3.83 -4.07
CA VAL A 79 3.30 4.17 -4.68
C VAL A 79 3.42 4.01 -6.19
N SER A 80 2.47 3.30 -6.78
CA SER A 80 2.25 3.26 -8.22
C SER A 80 0.91 3.90 -8.53
N VAL A 81 0.82 4.73 -9.56
CA VAL A 81 -0.40 5.46 -9.93
C VAL A 81 -0.67 5.24 -11.41
N ASN A 82 -1.82 4.67 -11.73
CA ASN A 82 -2.32 4.59 -13.10
C ASN A 82 -3.48 5.60 -13.28
N PRO A 83 -4.19 5.66 -14.43
CA PRO A 83 -5.27 6.62 -14.61
C PRO A 83 -6.45 6.55 -13.64
N SER A 84 -6.71 5.40 -13.04
CA SER A 84 -7.96 5.11 -12.33
C SER A 84 -7.78 4.66 -10.89
N VAL A 85 -6.59 4.20 -10.52
CA VAL A 85 -6.33 3.59 -9.22
C VAL A 85 -4.86 3.79 -8.84
N ALA A 86 -4.62 3.91 -7.54
CA ALA A 86 -3.29 3.90 -6.96
C ALA A 86 -3.09 2.62 -6.15
N HIS A 87 -1.85 2.13 -6.20
CA HIS A 87 -1.41 0.94 -5.52
C HIS A 87 -0.17 1.27 -4.68
N LEU A 88 -0.29 1.11 -3.37
CA LEU A 88 0.79 1.30 -2.42
C LEU A 88 1.30 -0.05 -1.95
N ARG A 89 2.61 -0.24 -2.04
CA ARG A 89 3.32 -1.40 -1.48
C ARG A 89 4.26 -0.92 -0.40
N THR A 90 4.37 -1.67 0.69
CA THR A 90 5.30 -1.35 1.76
C THR A 90 6.21 -2.51 2.09
N GLY A 91 7.39 -2.20 2.63
CA GLY A 91 8.14 -3.14 3.46
C GLY A 91 7.32 -3.51 4.70
N GLY A 92 7.62 -4.68 5.29
CA GLY A 92 6.78 -5.25 6.35
C GLY A 92 6.25 -6.60 5.97
N ARG A 93 6.26 -7.54 6.92
CA ARG A 93 5.57 -8.80 6.76
C ARG A 93 4.10 -8.58 7.12
N TRP A 94 3.18 -9.03 6.28
CA TRP A 94 1.73 -9.01 6.54
C TRP A 94 1.40 -9.56 7.93
N ARG A 95 2.01 -10.68 8.33
CA ARG A 95 1.88 -11.23 9.69
C ARG A 95 2.27 -10.24 10.80
N GLY A 96 3.31 -9.43 10.58
CA GLY A 96 3.72 -8.38 11.53
C GLY A 96 2.71 -7.24 11.60
N PHE A 97 2.09 -6.86 10.48
CA PHE A 97 0.98 -5.92 10.44
C PHE A 97 -0.24 -6.40 11.24
N LEU A 98 -0.55 -7.68 11.17
CA LEU A 98 -1.68 -8.24 11.93
C LEU A 98 -1.38 -8.37 13.43
N SER A 99 -0.16 -8.79 13.79
CA SER A 99 0.19 -9.13 15.17
C SER A 99 0.79 -8.00 16.01
N ILE A 100 1.36 -6.96 15.40
CA ILE A 100 2.08 -5.91 16.11
C ILE A 100 1.31 -4.59 15.99
N GLN A 101 0.59 -4.21 17.06
CA GLN A 101 -0.26 -3.02 17.08
C GLN A 101 0.49 -1.73 16.72
N GLN A 102 1.70 -1.52 17.26
CA GLN A 102 2.48 -0.31 16.97
C GLN A 102 2.89 -0.22 15.50
N LEU A 103 3.37 -1.34 14.92
CA LEU A 103 3.68 -1.43 13.50
C LEU A 103 2.43 -1.15 12.66
N ARG A 104 1.30 -1.77 13.01
CA ARG A 104 0.02 -1.52 12.33
C ARG A 104 -0.36 -0.04 12.36
N SER A 105 -0.32 0.58 13.54
CA SER A 105 -0.73 1.98 13.74
C SER A 105 0.07 2.94 12.87
N VAL A 106 1.41 2.80 12.83
CA VAL A 106 2.25 3.69 11.99
C VAL A 106 1.99 3.49 10.49
N HIS A 107 1.75 2.25 10.05
CA HIS A 107 1.42 1.96 8.65
C HIS A 107 0.04 2.52 8.27
N ILE A 108 -0.99 2.27 9.07
CA ILE A 108 -2.34 2.80 8.83
C ILE A 108 -2.31 4.32 8.74
N SER A 109 -1.62 4.99 9.67
CA SER A 109 -1.48 6.46 9.64
C SER A 109 -0.85 6.95 8.33
N ALA A 110 0.22 6.31 7.85
CA ALA A 110 0.82 6.63 6.56
C ALA A 110 -0.12 6.34 5.38
N PHE A 111 -0.81 5.20 5.38
CA PHE A 111 -1.74 4.81 4.32
C PHE A 111 -2.91 5.77 4.20
N LEU A 112 -3.53 6.14 5.33
CA LEU A 112 -4.60 7.13 5.39
C LEU A 112 -4.12 8.49 4.89
N SER A 113 -2.92 8.92 5.31
CA SER A 113 -2.34 10.19 4.86
C SER A 113 -2.16 10.23 3.34
N ILE A 114 -1.67 9.14 2.74
CA ILE A 114 -1.47 9.02 1.29
C ILE A 114 -2.81 8.96 0.56
N ALA A 115 -3.74 8.11 1.02
CA ALA A 115 -5.06 7.97 0.40
C ALA A 115 -5.84 9.30 0.43
N ASN A 116 -5.78 10.04 1.54
CA ASN A 116 -6.39 11.36 1.65
C ASN A 116 -5.76 12.39 0.71
N ALA A 117 -4.43 12.41 0.57
CA ALA A 117 -3.75 13.29 -0.38
C ALA A 117 -4.20 13.02 -1.84
N PHE A 118 -4.63 11.79 -2.12
CA PHE A 118 -5.15 11.36 -3.42
C PHE A 118 -6.68 11.52 -3.54
N ALA A 119 -7.33 12.09 -2.53
CA ALA A 119 -8.79 12.20 -2.40
C ALA A 119 -9.50 10.85 -2.62
N ALA A 120 -8.91 9.78 -2.09
CA ALA A 120 -9.48 8.45 -2.16
C ALA A 120 -10.71 8.37 -1.24
N PRO A 121 -11.86 7.83 -1.71
CA PRO A 121 -13.03 7.60 -0.85
C PRO A 121 -12.93 6.29 -0.05
N THR A 122 -12.05 5.39 -0.44
CA THR A 122 -11.89 4.08 0.19
C THR A 122 -10.50 3.52 -0.06
N MET A 123 -10.06 2.58 0.77
CA MET A 123 -8.86 1.79 0.53
C MET A 123 -9.08 0.33 0.94
N ARG A 124 -8.40 -0.59 0.22
CA ARG A 124 -8.36 -2.03 0.54
C ARG A 124 -6.94 -2.43 0.90
N LEU A 125 -6.75 -3.11 2.02
CA LEU A 125 -5.46 -3.63 2.48
C LEU A 125 -5.43 -5.15 2.32
N TYR A 126 -4.34 -5.70 1.78
CA TYR A 126 -4.24 -7.13 1.49
C TYR A 126 -2.76 -7.60 1.46
N PRO A 127 -2.51 -8.91 1.62
CA PRO A 127 -1.18 -9.50 1.48
C PRO A 127 -0.66 -9.48 0.02
N ASP A 128 0.65 -9.69 -0.16
CA ASP A 128 1.28 -9.80 -1.50
C ASP A 128 0.58 -10.77 -2.44
N ASN A 129 0.22 -10.26 -3.62
CA ASN A 129 -0.49 -11.00 -4.66
C ASN A 129 -0.17 -10.42 -6.05
N ASP A 130 0.48 -11.23 -6.89
CA ASP A 130 0.90 -10.81 -8.23
C ASP A 130 -0.29 -10.58 -9.17
N LEU A 131 -1.39 -11.32 -9.03
CA LEU A 131 -2.56 -11.18 -9.92
C LEU A 131 -3.21 -9.80 -9.82
N ILE A 132 -3.24 -9.22 -8.61
CA ILE A 132 -3.75 -7.87 -8.39
C ILE A 132 -2.82 -6.84 -9.04
N PHE A 133 -1.51 -7.01 -8.87
CA PHE A 133 -0.53 -6.10 -9.45
C PHE A 133 -0.52 -6.17 -10.97
N ASP A 134 -0.63 -7.37 -11.55
CA ASP A 134 -0.73 -7.57 -12.99
C ASP A 134 -1.99 -6.87 -13.53
N LYS A 135 -3.14 -7.06 -12.87
CA LYS A 135 -4.38 -6.36 -13.27
C LYS A 135 -4.25 -4.85 -13.20
N PHE A 136 -3.63 -4.33 -12.14
CA PHE A 136 -3.32 -2.91 -12.00
C PHE A 136 -2.41 -2.43 -13.14
N ALA A 137 -1.35 -3.17 -13.46
CA ALA A 137 -0.36 -2.82 -14.47
C ALA A 137 -0.93 -2.86 -15.89
N GLU A 138 -1.90 -3.73 -16.15
CA GLU A 138 -2.69 -3.74 -17.39
C GLU A 138 -3.61 -2.50 -17.55
N GLY A 139 -3.71 -1.66 -16.52
CA GLY A 139 -4.58 -0.49 -16.47
C GLY A 139 -5.98 -0.80 -15.95
N GLY A 140 -6.13 -1.87 -15.16
CA GLY A 140 -7.36 -2.13 -14.42
C GLY A 140 -7.70 -1.00 -13.46
N ASP A 141 -8.99 -0.70 -13.33
CA ASP A 141 -9.51 0.24 -12.34
C ASP A 141 -9.65 -0.43 -10.95
N PHE A 142 -10.14 0.35 -9.99
CA PHE A 142 -10.34 -0.11 -8.62
C PHE A 142 -11.33 -1.29 -8.54
N ASP A 143 -12.40 -1.27 -9.32
CA ASP A 143 -13.45 -2.31 -9.30
C ASP A 143 -12.93 -3.62 -9.90
N ALA A 144 -12.17 -3.55 -11.00
CA ALA A 144 -11.57 -4.71 -11.64
C ALA A 144 -10.52 -5.38 -10.74
N CYS A 145 -9.68 -4.59 -10.07
CA CYS A 145 -8.71 -5.10 -9.10
C CYS A 145 -9.41 -5.66 -7.85
N SER A 146 -10.42 -4.94 -7.34
CA SER A 146 -11.27 -5.37 -6.22
C SER A 146 -11.96 -6.70 -6.48
N SER A 147 -12.48 -6.91 -7.70
CA SER A 147 -13.15 -8.15 -8.09
C SER A 147 -12.22 -9.36 -7.98
N ILE A 148 -10.91 -9.19 -8.24
CA ILE A 148 -9.93 -10.26 -8.05
C ILE A 148 -9.67 -10.49 -6.56
N LEU A 149 -9.60 -9.43 -5.75
CA LEU A 149 -9.49 -9.58 -4.29
C LEU A 149 -10.67 -10.39 -3.73
N ASP A 150 -11.88 -10.10 -4.19
CA ASP A 150 -13.11 -10.80 -3.76
C ASP A 150 -13.19 -12.26 -4.24
N GLN A 151 -12.40 -12.65 -5.25
CA GLN A 151 -12.27 -14.04 -5.68
C GLN A 151 -11.24 -14.82 -4.86
N ILE A 152 -10.24 -14.13 -4.29
CA ILE A 152 -9.09 -14.75 -3.62
C ILE A 152 -9.29 -14.77 -2.10
N TYR A 153 -9.88 -13.72 -1.55
CA TYR A 153 -10.01 -13.49 -0.13
C TYR A 153 -11.47 -13.47 0.28
N ASP A 154 -11.71 -13.79 1.56
CA ASP A 154 -13.04 -13.67 2.15
C ASP A 154 -13.52 -12.22 2.18
N THR A 155 -14.78 -12.04 2.61
CA THR A 155 -15.43 -10.73 2.73
C THR A 155 -14.51 -9.73 3.46
N PRO A 156 -14.30 -8.52 2.90
CA PRO A 156 -13.41 -7.56 3.51
C PRO A 156 -13.91 -7.13 4.88
N ILE A 157 -12.99 -7.16 5.84
CA ILE A 157 -13.25 -6.78 7.23
C ILE A 157 -13.08 -5.26 7.34
N PRO A 158 -14.01 -4.52 7.98
CA PRO A 158 -13.79 -3.12 8.29
C PRO A 158 -12.48 -2.94 9.07
N LEU A 159 -11.62 -2.03 8.61
CA LEU A 159 -10.37 -1.74 9.31
C LEU A 159 -10.65 -0.89 10.56
N GLU A 160 -10.79 -1.56 11.71
CA GLU A 160 -10.89 -0.92 13.01
C GLU A 160 -9.49 -0.73 13.65
N GLU A 161 -9.35 0.23 14.58
CA GLU A 161 -8.06 0.47 15.28
C GLU A 161 -7.56 -0.77 16.04
N ASN A 162 -8.48 -1.65 16.45
CA ASN A 162 -8.19 -2.89 17.15
C ASN A 162 -8.53 -4.11 16.28
N ILE A 163 -7.54 -4.63 15.55
CA ILE A 163 -7.65 -5.98 14.95
C ILE A 163 -7.72 -7.00 16.09
N ASP A 164 -8.75 -7.86 16.06
CA ASP A 164 -8.91 -8.96 17.00
C ASP A 164 -7.62 -9.80 17.09
N PRO A 165 -7.02 -9.94 18.29
CA PRO A 165 -5.85 -10.78 18.50
C PRO A 165 -6.01 -12.21 17.99
N VAL A 166 -7.23 -12.76 17.96
CA VAL A 166 -7.51 -14.11 17.43
C VAL A 166 -7.23 -14.19 15.93
N LEU A 167 -7.60 -13.15 15.17
CA LEU A 167 -7.30 -13.05 13.72
C LEU A 167 -5.78 -12.91 13.45
N ALA A 168 -5.03 -12.40 14.42
CA ALA A 168 -3.57 -12.37 14.34
C ALA A 168 -2.92 -13.73 14.64
N VAL A 169 -3.61 -14.62 15.37
CA VAL A 169 -3.09 -15.90 15.90
C VAL A 169 -3.40 -17.12 15.03
N GLU A 170 -4.27 -17.07 14.02
CA GLU A 170 -4.48 -18.15 13.03
C GLU A 170 -3.25 -18.41 12.09
N THR A 171 -2.02 -18.17 12.56
CA THR A 171 -0.82 -18.01 11.72
C THR A 171 0.24 -19.11 11.82
N ASP A 172 -0.01 -20.18 12.57
CA ASP A 172 0.95 -21.29 12.68
C ASP A 172 1.03 -22.19 11.44
N THR A 173 0.06 -22.12 10.51
CA THR A 173 -0.01 -22.99 9.30
C THR A 173 0.01 -22.25 7.95
N GLY A 174 -0.18 -20.92 7.91
CA GLY A 174 -0.29 -20.16 6.67
C GLY A 174 -0.27 -18.64 6.88
N CYS A 175 -0.05 -17.84 5.83
CA CYS A 175 -0.22 -16.38 5.90
C CYS A 175 -1.73 -16.09 5.87
N PRO A 176 -2.31 -15.30 6.81
CA PRO A 176 -3.75 -15.05 6.81
C PRO A 176 -4.17 -14.40 5.50
N THR A 177 -5.09 -15.04 4.80
CA THR A 177 -5.73 -14.53 3.59
C THR A 177 -6.87 -13.60 3.98
N LEU A 178 -6.54 -12.58 4.77
CA LEU A 178 -7.47 -11.53 5.16
C LEU A 178 -7.27 -10.32 4.27
N GLN A 179 -8.36 -9.62 4.02
CA GLN A 179 -8.34 -8.29 3.44
C GLN A 179 -9.19 -7.36 4.28
N TYR A 180 -8.77 -6.10 4.33
CA TYR A 180 -9.48 -5.06 5.05
C TYR A 180 -9.98 -3.99 4.10
N ILE A 181 -11.09 -3.34 4.45
CA ILE A 181 -11.60 -2.18 3.76
C ILE A 181 -11.76 -1.02 4.73
N TYR A 182 -11.45 0.19 4.28
CA TYR A 182 -11.67 1.41 5.02
C TYR A 182 -12.40 2.42 4.14
N THR A 183 -13.37 3.12 4.71
CA THR A 183 -14.09 4.23 4.07
C THR A 183 -13.59 5.53 4.69
N LEU A 184 -13.09 6.44 3.86
CA LEU A 184 -12.45 7.70 4.25
C LEU A 184 -13.48 8.83 4.42
#